data_AF-A0A1P8U6U4-F1
#
_entry.id   AF-A0A1P8U6U4-F1
#
_cell.length_a   1.000
_cell.length_b   1.000
_cell.length_c   1.000
_cell.angle_alpha   90.00
_cell.angle_beta   90.00
_cell.angle_gamma   90.00
#
_symmetry.space_group_name_H-M   'P 1'
#
loop_
_entity.id
_entity.type
_entity.pdbx_description
1 polymer ?
#
loop_
_entity_poly.entity_id
_entity_poly.type
_entity_poly.pdbx_seq_one_letter_code
_entity_poly.pdbx_strand_id
1 'polypeptide(L)'
;MRGDFLTPRGWPTPTDRWIRANTFWQPPEGWTPVPGLRPAPKGWRFWTTNKTWDIAARKYYAPLQGWMRSFNIASFAATATFVTAFLAHLPVLRVAGVAFALLALACLIVHEVKKRRMTTELLTHVTAGAERARNERLAREYQRYLVDAS
;
A
#
# COMPACT_ATOMS: atom_id res chain seq x y z
N MET A 1 6.30 3.94 -10.18
CA MET A 1 5.44 2.99 -9.44
C MET A 1 4.45 2.40 -10.42
N ARG A 2 4.28 1.07 -10.47
CA ARG A 2 3.18 0.44 -11.21
C ARG A 2 2.28 -0.30 -10.23
N GLY A 3 0.99 -0.36 -10.53
CA GLY A 3 0.03 -1.22 -9.85
C GLY A 3 -0.54 -2.22 -10.85
N ASP A 4 -1.11 -3.31 -10.34
CA ASP A 4 -1.82 -4.26 -11.19
C ASP A 4 -3.26 -3.80 -11.35
N PHE A 5 -3.75 -3.85 -12.59
CA PHE A 5 -5.11 -3.44 -12.92
C PHE A 5 -6.09 -4.59 -12.70
N LEU A 6 -7.11 -4.35 -11.88
CA LEU A 6 -8.16 -5.31 -11.55
C LEU A 6 -9.41 -5.01 -12.37
N THR A 7 -9.64 -5.85 -13.38
CA THR A 7 -10.79 -5.71 -14.28
C THR A 7 -12.03 -6.37 -13.66
N PRO A 8 -13.16 -5.66 -13.54
CA PRO A 8 -14.44 -6.28 -13.16
C PRO A 8 -14.83 -7.42 -14.09
N ARG A 9 -15.50 -8.45 -13.55
CA ARG A 9 -15.93 -9.61 -14.35
C ARG A 9 -16.90 -9.18 -15.46
N GLY A 10 -16.64 -9.60 -16.69
CA GLY A 10 -17.46 -9.30 -17.87
C GLY A 10 -17.09 -8.00 -18.59
N TRP A 11 -16.08 -7.28 -18.11
CA TRP A 11 -15.50 -6.16 -18.85
C TRP A 11 -14.43 -6.62 -19.83
N PRO A 12 -14.23 -5.90 -20.95
CA PRO A 12 -13.12 -6.17 -21.85
C PRO A 12 -11.79 -5.86 -21.16
N THR A 13 -10.77 -6.66 -21.44
CA THR A 13 -9.41 -6.40 -20.96
C THR A 13 -8.86 -5.14 -21.63
N PRO A 14 -8.49 -4.10 -20.88
CA PRO A 14 -7.98 -2.86 -21.47
C PRO A 14 -6.61 -3.04 -22.11
N THR A 15 -6.29 -2.18 -23.07
CA THR A 15 -4.97 -2.18 -23.71
C THR A 15 -3.89 -1.73 -22.74
N ASP A 16 -2.68 -2.23 -22.99
CA ASP A 16 -1.48 -1.89 -22.23
C ASP A 16 -1.19 -0.38 -22.20
N ARG A 17 -1.48 0.31 -23.31
CA ARG A 17 -1.40 1.77 -23.43
C ARG A 17 -2.40 2.45 -22.48
N TRP A 18 -3.63 1.97 -22.42
CA TRP A 18 -4.68 2.52 -21.56
C TRP A 18 -4.33 2.32 -20.07
N ILE A 19 -3.87 1.12 -19.70
CA ILE A 19 -3.44 0.80 -18.32
C ILE A 19 -2.34 1.77 -17.90
N ARG A 20 -1.29 1.94 -18.72
CA ARG A 20 -0.20 2.88 -18.42
C ARG A 20 -0.71 4.32 -18.29
N ALA A 21 -1.57 4.76 -19.20
CA ALA A 21 -2.09 6.12 -19.21
C ALA A 21 -2.94 6.46 -17.96
N ASN A 22 -3.65 5.47 -17.42
CA ASN A 22 -4.58 5.62 -16.31
C ASN A 22 -4.07 5.00 -14.99
N THR A 23 -2.76 4.78 -14.88
CA THR A 23 -2.16 4.13 -13.71
C THR A 23 -2.57 4.82 -12.41
N PHE A 24 -3.17 4.08 -11.48
CA PHE A 24 -3.73 4.55 -10.20
C PHE A 24 -4.89 5.55 -10.29
N TRP A 25 -5.43 5.85 -11.48
CA TRP A 25 -6.67 6.61 -11.58
C TRP A 25 -7.85 5.71 -11.17
N GLN A 26 -8.65 6.17 -10.22
CA GLN A 26 -9.85 5.48 -9.76
C GLN A 26 -11.09 6.12 -10.40
N PRO A 27 -11.88 5.37 -11.17
CA PRO A 27 -13.15 5.85 -11.70
C PRO A 27 -14.17 6.15 -10.60
N PRO A 28 -15.08 7.13 -10.83
CA PRO A 28 -16.19 7.40 -9.93
C PRO A 28 -17.19 6.23 -9.89
N GLU A 29 -18.01 6.19 -8.83
CA GLU A 29 -19.06 5.16 -8.69
C GLU A 29 -20.03 5.23 -9.88
N GLY A 30 -20.42 4.06 -10.41
CA GLY A 30 -21.29 3.96 -11.59
C GLY A 30 -20.58 4.13 -12.94
N TRP A 31 -19.28 4.42 -12.96
CA TRP A 31 -18.54 4.54 -14.22
C TRP A 31 -18.47 3.21 -15.00
N THR A 32 -18.65 3.31 -16.31
CA THR A 32 -18.53 2.20 -17.28
C THR A 32 -17.56 2.61 -18.40
N PRO A 33 -16.67 1.71 -18.87
CA PRO A 33 -15.67 2.04 -19.88
C PRO A 33 -16.28 2.18 -21.26
N VAL A 34 -17.37 1.45 -21.52
CA VAL A 34 -18.11 1.44 -22.78
C VAL A 34 -19.60 1.52 -22.43
N PRO A 35 -20.40 2.31 -23.17
CA PRO A 35 -21.85 2.33 -22.99
C PRO A 35 -22.44 0.92 -23.08
N GLY A 36 -23.41 0.61 -22.21
CA GLY A 36 -24.11 -0.69 -22.20
C GLY A 36 -23.44 -1.79 -21.36
N LEU A 37 -22.23 -1.57 -20.83
CA LEU A 37 -21.65 -2.48 -19.84
C LEU A 37 -22.27 -2.28 -18.46
N ARG A 38 -22.26 -3.34 -17.64
CA ARG A 38 -22.65 -3.21 -16.23
C ARG A 38 -21.67 -2.28 -15.51
N PRO A 39 -22.16 -1.37 -14.66
CA PRO A 39 -21.31 -0.53 -13.85
C PRO A 39 -20.45 -1.39 -12.93
N ALA A 40 -19.28 -0.87 -12.56
CA ALA A 40 -18.42 -1.56 -11.62
C ALA A 40 -19.12 -1.73 -10.27
N PRO A 41 -18.88 -2.84 -9.55
CA PRO A 41 -19.45 -3.05 -8.22
C PRO A 41 -19.14 -1.88 -7.28
N LYS A 42 -20.06 -1.59 -6.36
CA LYS A 42 -19.86 -0.56 -5.35
C LYS A 42 -18.60 -0.85 -4.52
N GLY A 43 -17.72 0.14 -4.39
CA GLY A 43 -16.45 0.01 -3.67
C GLY A 43 -15.36 -0.77 -4.41
N TRP A 44 -15.54 -1.09 -5.70
CA TRP A 44 -14.52 -1.79 -6.48
C TRP A 44 -13.22 -0.99 -6.57
N ARG A 45 -12.08 -1.65 -6.36
CA ARG A 45 -10.75 -1.06 -6.51
C ARG A 45 -10.15 -1.54 -7.82
N PHE A 46 -9.90 -0.62 -8.74
CA PHE A 46 -9.34 -0.95 -10.06
C PHE A 46 -7.83 -1.17 -10.03
N TRP A 47 -7.19 -0.76 -8.94
CA TRP A 47 -5.74 -0.84 -8.79
C TRP A 47 -5.39 -1.54 -7.48
N THR A 48 -4.45 -2.45 -7.58
CA THR A 48 -3.76 -3.03 -6.42
C THR A 48 -2.26 -2.80 -6.52
N THR A 49 -1.60 -2.80 -5.37
CA THR A 49 -0.14 -2.70 -5.28
C THR A 49 0.50 -4.00 -5.77
N ASN A 50 1.60 -3.91 -6.51
CA ASN A 50 2.35 -5.06 -7.00
C ASN A 50 3.80 -5.08 -6.47
N LYS A 51 4.63 -6.06 -6.84
CA LYS A 51 6.03 -6.14 -6.35
C LYS A 51 6.85 -4.87 -6.64
N THR A 52 6.56 -4.15 -7.73
CA THR A 52 7.27 -2.90 -8.07
C THR A 52 6.84 -1.73 -7.18
N TRP A 53 5.62 -1.78 -6.64
CA TRP A 53 5.17 -0.85 -5.60
C TRP A 53 6.03 -0.98 -4.36
N ASP A 54 6.26 -2.20 -3.87
CA ASP A 54 7.06 -2.42 -2.65
C ASP A 54 8.49 -1.87 -2.80
N ILE A 55 9.10 -2.06 -3.97
CA ILE A 55 10.45 -1.52 -4.26
C ILE A 55 10.43 0.01 -4.25
N ALA A 56 9.44 0.64 -4.89
CA ALA A 56 9.35 2.09 -4.94
C ALA A 56 8.97 2.71 -3.60
N ALA A 57 8.13 2.03 -2.81
CA ALA A 57 7.67 2.46 -1.51
C ALA A 57 8.71 2.19 -0.39
N ARG A 58 9.77 1.40 -0.65
CA ARG A 58 10.87 1.17 0.32
C ARG A 58 11.44 2.47 0.87
N LYS A 59 11.65 3.48 0.03
CA LYS A 59 12.17 4.78 0.50
C LYS A 59 11.22 5.44 1.50
N TYR A 60 9.92 5.31 1.27
CA TYR A 60 8.88 5.83 2.15
C TYR A 60 8.81 5.07 3.49
N TYR A 61 9.09 3.76 3.46
CA TYR A 61 9.11 2.90 4.65
C TYR A 61 10.49 2.77 5.33
N ALA A 62 11.53 3.46 4.85
CA ALA A 62 12.88 3.33 5.39
C ALA A 62 12.98 3.63 6.91
N PRO A 63 12.30 4.66 7.45
CA PRO A 63 12.30 4.91 8.90
C PRO A 63 11.67 3.76 9.72
N LEU A 64 10.61 3.14 9.21
CA LEU A 64 9.97 1.96 9.81
C LEU A 64 10.90 0.75 9.82
N GLN A 65 11.65 0.54 8.74
CA GLN A 65 12.62 -0.56 8.64
C GLN A 65 13.77 -0.42 9.63
N GLY A 66 14.28 0.81 9.83
CA GLY A 66 15.33 1.07 10.83
C GLY A 66 14.86 0.74 12.24
N TRP A 67 13.66 1.23 12.61
CA TRP A 67 13.05 0.94 13.90
C TRP A 67 12.82 -0.58 14.12
N MET A 68 12.32 -1.29 13.10
CA MET A 68 12.06 -2.74 13.22
C MET A 68 13.35 -3.57 13.29
N ARG A 69 14.44 -3.14 12.63
CA ARG A 69 15.75 -3.78 12.78
C ARG A 69 16.27 -3.66 14.21
N SER A 70 16.24 -2.46 14.79
CA SER A 70 16.65 -2.25 16.18
C SER A 70 15.82 -3.09 17.15
N PHE A 71 14.50 -3.13 16.92
CA PHE A 71 13.58 -3.95 17.70
C PHE A 71 13.87 -5.46 17.59
N ASN A 72 14.16 -5.97 16.38
CA ASN A 72 14.51 -7.38 16.17
C ASN A 72 15.83 -7.76 16.86
N ILE A 73 16.85 -6.90 16.79
CA ILE A 73 18.13 -7.13 17.49
C ILE A 73 17.91 -7.21 19.00
N ALA A 74 17.17 -6.24 19.56
CA ALA A 74 16.85 -6.23 20.99
C ALA A 74 16.03 -7.47 21.41
N SER A 75 15.06 -7.87 20.59
CA SER A 75 14.22 -9.05 20.85
C SER A 75 15.01 -10.35 20.81
N PHE A 76 15.97 -10.48 19.88
CA PHE A 76 16.83 -11.65 19.80
C PHE A 76 17.73 -11.78 21.04
N ALA A 77 18.35 -10.68 21.48
CA ALA A 77 19.16 -10.65 22.70
C ALA A 77 18.33 -11.02 23.94
N ALA A 78 17.13 -10.46 24.09
CA ALA A 78 16.24 -10.76 25.20
C ALA A 78 15.72 -12.20 25.20
N THR A 79 15.50 -12.80 24.03
CA THR A 79 15.08 -14.21 23.92
C THR A 79 16.16 -15.14 24.44
N ALA A 80 17.43 -14.89 24.11
CA ALA A 80 18.57 -15.66 24.63
C ALA A 80 18.65 -15.57 26.17
N THR A 81 18.43 -14.37 26.73
CA THR A 81 18.39 -14.17 28.19
C THR A 81 17.21 -14.92 28.84
N PHE A 82 16.05 -14.91 28.20
CA PHE A 82 14.86 -15.61 28.70
C PHE A 82 15.03 -17.13 28.70
N VAL A 83 15.60 -17.71 27.64
CA VAL A 83 15.88 -19.15 27.55
C VAL A 83 16.83 -19.59 28.67
N THR A 84 17.91 -18.83 28.90
CA THR A 84 18.86 -19.09 29.98
C THR A 84 18.20 -19.01 31.36
N ALA A 85 17.35 -18.01 31.58
CA ALA A 85 16.60 -17.86 32.84
C ALA A 85 15.61 -18.99 33.10
N PHE A 86 15.00 -19.53 32.03
CA PHE A 86 14.08 -20.65 32.13
C PHE A 86 14.81 -21.92 32.54
N LEU A 87 15.97 -22.19 31.93
CA LEU A 87 16.84 -23.33 32.26
C LEU A 87 17.45 -23.23 33.66
N ALA A 88 17.80 -22.02 34.12
CA ALA A 88 18.40 -21.79 35.44
C ALA A 88 17.39 -21.70 36.60
N HIS A 89 16.09 -21.90 36.35
CA HIS A 89 15.02 -21.82 37.36
C HIS A 89 14.96 -20.49 38.15
N LEU A 90 15.34 -19.38 37.53
CA LEU A 90 15.35 -18.06 38.18
C LEU A 90 13.98 -17.35 37.99
N PRO A 91 13.12 -17.25 39.02
CA PRO A 91 11.73 -16.79 38.86
C PRO A 91 11.61 -15.32 38.47
N VAL A 92 12.51 -14.46 38.97
CA VAL A 92 12.51 -13.01 38.66
C VAL A 92 12.73 -12.76 37.15
N LEU A 93 13.66 -13.50 36.54
CA LEU A 93 13.96 -13.36 35.11
C LEU A 93 12.86 -13.94 34.21
N ARG A 94 12.09 -14.92 34.68
CA ARG A 94 10.93 -15.45 33.94
C ARG A 94 9.82 -14.42 33.83
N VAL A 95 9.48 -13.74 34.93
CA VAL A 95 8.48 -12.66 34.93
C VAL A 95 8.93 -11.52 34.02
N ALA A 96 10.20 -11.12 34.11
CA ALA A 96 10.78 -10.09 33.24
C ALA A 96 10.69 -10.46 31.74
N GLY A 97 10.92 -11.72 31.38
CA GLY A 97 10.82 -12.15 29.98
C GLY A 97 9.39 -12.23 29.45
N VAL A 98 8.41 -12.60 30.28
CA VAL A 98 6.99 -12.52 29.88
C VAL A 98 6.59 -11.06 29.64
N ALA A 99 6.97 -10.14 30.54
CA ALA A 99 6.73 -8.71 30.35
C ALA A 99 7.38 -8.18 29.07
N PHE A 100 8.61 -8.62 28.78
CA PHE A 100 9.30 -8.29 27.54
C PHE A 100 8.57 -8.83 26.29
N ALA A 101 8.08 -10.07 26.33
CA ALA A 101 7.34 -10.66 25.22
C ALA A 101 6.03 -9.91 24.92
N LEU A 102 5.32 -9.45 25.95
CA LEU A 102 4.12 -8.62 25.80
C LEU A 102 4.45 -7.26 25.20
N LEU A 103 5.51 -6.61 25.66
CA LEU A 103 6.00 -5.35 25.09
C LEU A 103 6.41 -5.53 23.63
N ALA A 104 7.09 -6.63 23.31
CA ALA A 104 7.48 -6.99 21.96
C ALA A 104 6.27 -7.15 21.04
N LEU A 105 5.24 -7.86 21.50
CA LEU A 105 3.99 -8.01 20.76
C LEU A 105 3.31 -6.65 20.52
N ALA A 106 3.26 -5.78 21.54
CA ALA A 106 2.70 -4.44 21.39
C ALA A 106 3.46 -3.60 20.35
N CYS A 107 4.79 -3.65 20.34
CA CYS A 107 5.62 -3.00 19.31
C CYS A 107 5.28 -3.53 17.91
N LEU A 108 5.19 -4.85 17.72
CA LEU A 108 4.82 -5.44 16.42
C LEU A 108 3.44 -4.98 15.95
N ILE A 109 2.47 -4.88 16.85
CA ILE A 109 1.12 -4.36 16.53
C ILE A 109 1.23 -2.90 16.06
N VAL A 110 1.94 -2.05 16.80
CA VAL A 110 2.14 -0.63 16.43
C VAL A 110 2.82 -0.50 15.07
N HIS A 111 3.80 -1.34 14.78
CA HIS A 111 4.47 -1.39 13.48
C HIS A 111 3.48 -1.67 12.34
N GLU A 112 2.70 -2.74 12.47
CA GLU A 112 1.75 -3.14 11.44
C GLU A 112 0.66 -2.08 11.22
N VAL A 113 0.16 -1.48 12.31
CA VAL A 113 -0.81 -0.38 12.23
C VAL A 113 -0.19 0.83 11.51
N LYS A 114 1.02 1.23 11.88
CA LYS A 114 1.69 2.39 11.26
C LYS A 114 2.00 2.14 9.79
N LYS A 115 2.49 0.95 9.44
CA LYS A 115 2.74 0.54 8.06
C LYS A 115 1.47 0.56 7.22
N ARG A 116 0.35 0.03 7.73
CA ARG A 116 -0.96 0.08 7.05
C ARG A 116 -1.43 1.52 6.83
N ARG A 117 -1.34 2.38 7.84
CA ARG A 117 -1.71 3.80 7.72
C ARG A 117 -0.90 4.52 6.64
N MET A 118 0.43 4.38 6.69
CA MET A 118 1.33 4.99 5.70
C MET A 118 1.07 4.46 4.28
N THR A 119 0.71 3.18 4.14
CA THR A 119 0.35 2.61 2.83
C THR A 119 -0.92 3.25 2.28
N THR A 120 -1.95 3.42 3.12
CA THR A 120 -3.20 4.07 2.72
C THR A 120 -2.96 5.53 2.35
N GLU A 121 -2.21 6.28 3.15
CA GLU A 121 -1.85 7.68 2.87
C GLU A 121 -1.11 7.80 1.52
N LEU A 122 -0.11 6.96 1.29
CA LEU A 122 0.65 6.95 0.04
C LEU A 122 -0.25 6.64 -1.17
N LEU A 123 -1.15 5.66 -1.05
CA LEU A 123 -2.13 5.34 -2.09
C LEU A 123 -3.07 6.52 -2.37
N THR A 124 -3.55 7.20 -1.33
CA THR A 124 -4.40 8.39 -1.49
C THR A 124 -3.66 9.52 -2.20
N HIS A 125 -2.39 9.77 -1.86
CA HIS A 125 -1.58 10.76 -2.55
C HIS A 125 -1.33 10.42 -4.03
N VAL A 126 -1.03 9.14 -4.32
CA VAL A 126 -0.79 8.68 -5.69
C VAL A 126 -2.06 8.74 -6.54
N THR A 127 -3.21 8.33 -5.99
CA THR A 127 -4.51 8.38 -6.69
C THR A 127 -4.95 9.81 -6.97
N ALA A 128 -4.81 10.74 -6.00
CA ALA A 128 -5.08 12.16 -6.21
C ALA A 128 -4.16 12.78 -7.27
N GLY A 129 -2.87 12.40 -7.28
CA GLY A 129 -1.94 12.81 -8.33
C GLY A 129 -2.32 12.28 -9.72
N ALA A 130 -2.75 11.02 -9.79
CA ALA A 130 -3.20 10.39 -11.04
C ALA A 130 -4.47 11.06 -11.60
N GLU A 131 -5.41 11.45 -10.74
CA GLU A 131 -6.61 12.19 -11.14
C GLU A 131 -6.27 13.56 -11.73
N ARG A 132 -5.39 14.33 -11.08
CA ARG A 132 -4.90 15.62 -11.63
C ARG A 132 -4.22 15.43 -12.98
N ALA A 133 -3.31 14.47 -13.09
CA ALA A 133 -2.59 14.19 -14.33
C ALA A 133 -3.53 13.75 -15.49
N ARG A 134 -4.64 13.07 -15.17
CA ARG A 134 -5.68 12.73 -16.14
C ARG A 134 -6.44 13.98 -16.59
N ASN A 135 -6.88 14.82 -15.65
CA ASN A 135 -7.62 16.05 -15.97
C ASN A 135 -6.80 17.02 -16.83
N GLU A 136 -5.51 17.21 -16.52
CA GLU A 136 -4.61 18.02 -17.36
C GLU A 136 -4.45 17.46 -18.77
N ARG A 137 -4.42 16.14 -18.92
CA ARG A 137 -4.32 15.49 -20.23
C ARG A 137 -5.58 15.69 -21.05
N LEU A 138 -6.75 15.47 -20.44
CA LEU A 138 -8.04 15.70 -21.07
C LEU A 138 -8.20 17.17 -21.50
N ALA A 139 -7.78 18.12 -20.65
CA ALA A 139 -7.78 19.53 -21.00
C ALA A 139 -6.90 19.83 -22.22
N ARG A 140 -5.68 19.28 -22.29
CA ARG A 140 -4.78 19.43 -23.43
C ARG A 140 -5.29 18.77 -24.71
N GLU A 141 -5.99 17.64 -24.61
CA GLU A 141 -6.61 16.97 -25.74
C GLU A 141 -7.80 17.78 -26.27
N TYR A 142 -8.62 18.33 -25.38
CA TYR A 142 -9.74 19.21 -25.73
C TYR A 142 -9.27 20.50 -26.40
N GLN A 143 -8.22 21.14 -25.87
CA GLN A 143 -7.63 22.33 -26.50
C GLN A 143 -7.12 22.06 -27.92
N ARG A 144 -6.48 20.91 -28.16
CA ARG A 144 -6.06 20.52 -29.51
C ARG A 144 -7.25 20.32 -30.44
N TYR A 145 -8.28 19.63 -29.99
CA TYR A 145 -9.50 19.46 -30.76
C TYR A 145 -10.13 20.81 -31.17
N LEU A 146 -10.16 21.79 -30.26
CA LEU A 146 -10.69 23.12 -30.58
C LEU A 146 -9.86 23.87 -31.64
N VAL A 147 -8.54 23.69 -31.64
CA VAL A 147 -7.64 24.29 -32.64
C VAL A 147 -7.78 23.59 -34.00
N ASP A 148 -7.92 22.26 -34.01
CA ASP A 148 -8.08 21.50 -35.26
C ASP A 148 -9.47 21.69 -35.90
N ALA A 149 -10.47 22.09 -35.10
CA ALA A 149 -11.85 22.32 -35.54
C ALA A 149 -12.14 23.77 -35.97
N SER A 150 -11.20 24.70 -35.75
CA SER A 150 -11.26 26.11 -36.16
C SER A 150 -10.55 26.35 -37.49
#